data_AF-A0A397XNA3-F1
#
_entry.id   AF-A0A397XNA3-F1
#
_cell.length_a   1.000
_cell.length_b   1.000
_cell.length_c   1.000
_cell.angle_alpha   90.00
_cell.angle_beta   90.00
_cell.angle_gamma   90.00
#
_symmetry.space_group_name_H-M   'P 1'
#
loop_
_entity.id
_entity.type
_entity.pdbx_description
1 polymer ?
#
loop_
_entity_poly.entity_id
_entity_poly.type
_entity_poly.pdbx_seq_one_letter_code
_entity_poly.pdbx_strand_id
1 'polypeptide(L)'
;MLSILTLLFSLFLFASPSSSSRQHQTPPLTSSAQIRLACNATRYPDLCVSSLSKPGRVPPSPNPSQIIHSAISVSLENLKTAQTKVKSILDASVGNLNRTNAAKTCLQLLSYSEHRTNSTDQALTRGKNKDARAWMSAALVYQYDSWSALKYVNGTKEVAETMSFLNGLINVTSNALSMMTLYYGESKNTGPGSDRSKRVSWSSVIPDEHVDMYSVANFIQGDEWKMSG
;
A
#
# COMPACT_ATOMS: atom_id res chain seq x y z
N MET A 1 50.02 38.23 -46.25
CA MET A 1 49.19 37.07 -46.65
C MET A 1 49.82 35.78 -46.14
N LEU A 2 49.64 35.44 -44.86
CA LEU A 2 49.93 34.09 -44.35
C LEU A 2 49.29 33.88 -42.95
N SER A 3 48.02 34.26 -42.77
CA SER A 3 47.32 34.18 -41.47
C SER A 3 45.90 33.62 -41.54
N ILE A 4 45.58 32.80 -42.56
CA ILE A 4 44.24 32.21 -42.73
C ILE A 4 44.28 30.67 -42.76
N LEU A 5 45.45 30.03 -42.74
CA LEU A 5 45.58 28.59 -42.94
C LEU A 5 45.80 27.74 -41.66
N THR A 6 45.43 28.23 -40.48
CA THR A 6 45.52 27.47 -39.20
C THR A 6 44.21 27.35 -38.44
N LEU A 7 43.08 27.78 -39.02
CA LEU A 7 41.75 27.76 -38.37
C LEU A 7 40.83 26.64 -38.84
N LEU A 8 41.28 25.73 -39.71
CA LEU A 8 40.45 24.65 -40.27
C LEU A 8 40.79 23.24 -39.78
N PHE A 9 41.72 23.08 -38.82
CA PHE A 9 42.10 21.75 -38.30
C PHE A 9 41.64 21.48 -36.85
N SER A 10 40.80 22.34 -36.28
CA SER A 10 40.33 22.21 -34.88
C SER A 10 38.90 21.68 -34.73
N LEU A 11 38.23 21.29 -35.81
CA LEU A 11 36.79 20.97 -35.82
C LEU A 11 36.45 19.49 -36.04
N PHE A 12 37.42 18.57 -35.88
CA PHE A 12 37.21 17.14 -36.18
C PHE A 12 37.48 16.17 -35.01
N LEU A 13 37.29 16.56 -33.74
CA LEU A 13 37.41 15.64 -32.59
C LEU A 13 36.33 15.78 -31.51
N PHE A 14 35.06 16.00 -31.90
CA PHE A 14 33.91 15.70 -31.01
C PHE A 14 32.77 15.03 -31.79
N ALA A 15 33.08 13.96 -32.51
CA ALA A 15 32.06 12.96 -32.83
C ALA A 15 31.99 11.99 -31.65
N SER A 16 31.21 12.36 -30.62
CA SER A 16 30.79 11.38 -29.61
C SER A 16 30.04 10.27 -30.34
N PRO A 17 30.39 8.98 -30.17
CA PRO A 17 29.54 7.92 -30.65
C PRO A 17 28.21 8.08 -29.92
N SER A 18 27.15 8.43 -30.64
CA SER A 18 25.79 8.33 -30.15
C SER A 18 25.57 6.86 -29.78
N SER A 19 25.83 6.51 -28.53
CA SER A 19 25.49 5.20 -28.01
C SER A 19 23.98 5.11 -28.13
N SER A 20 23.52 4.35 -29.11
CA SER A 20 22.12 3.96 -29.21
C SER A 20 21.87 3.13 -27.96
N SER A 21 21.40 3.77 -26.89
CA SER A 21 20.79 3.10 -25.75
C SER A 21 19.60 2.35 -26.34
N ARG A 22 19.80 1.08 -26.69
CA ARG A 22 18.70 0.14 -26.76
C ARG A 22 18.14 0.12 -25.36
N GLN A 23 17.11 0.93 -25.11
CA GLN A 23 16.24 0.73 -23.97
C GLN A 23 15.78 -0.71 -24.08
N HIS A 24 16.32 -1.57 -23.25
CA HIS A 24 15.84 -2.93 -23.10
C HIS A 24 14.46 -2.75 -22.46
N GLN A 25 13.42 -2.66 -23.29
CA GLN A 25 12.04 -2.69 -22.84
C GLN A 25 11.81 -4.08 -22.26
N THR A 26 12.02 -4.22 -20.96
CA THR A 26 11.52 -5.38 -20.22
C THR A 26 10.02 -5.47 -20.48
N PRO A 27 9.50 -6.64 -20.89
CA PRO A 27 8.05 -6.82 -21.06
C PRO A 27 7.32 -6.37 -19.78
N PRO A 28 6.13 -5.72 -19.90
CA PRO A 28 5.33 -5.39 -18.74
C PRO A 28 5.10 -6.64 -17.89
N LEU A 29 5.41 -6.56 -16.59
CA LEU A 29 5.12 -7.64 -15.65
C LEU A 29 3.60 -7.90 -15.65
N THR A 30 3.21 -9.17 -15.60
CA THR A 30 1.79 -9.53 -15.48
C THR A 30 1.25 -9.08 -14.12
N SER A 31 -0.05 -8.79 -14.04
CA SER A 31 -0.73 -8.48 -12.76
C SER A 31 -0.42 -9.49 -11.66
N SER A 32 -0.37 -10.78 -12.00
CA SER A 32 -0.05 -11.85 -11.06
C SER A 32 1.38 -11.75 -10.49
N ALA A 33 2.36 -11.36 -11.32
CA ALA A 33 3.72 -11.15 -10.83
C ALA A 33 3.81 -9.92 -9.93
N GLN A 34 3.12 -8.83 -10.28
CA GLN A 34 3.12 -7.60 -9.49
C GLN A 34 2.39 -7.75 -8.15
N ILE A 35 1.26 -8.49 -8.12
CA ILE A 35 0.57 -8.85 -6.88
C ILE A 35 1.50 -9.64 -5.96
N ARG A 36 2.21 -10.65 -6.49
CA ARG A 36 3.15 -11.45 -5.69
C ARG A 36 4.28 -10.61 -5.11
N LEU A 37 4.86 -9.71 -5.91
CA LEU A 37 5.89 -8.79 -5.45
C LEU A 37 5.38 -7.91 -4.29
N ALA A 38 4.20 -7.31 -4.44
CA ALA A 38 3.59 -6.51 -3.39
C ALA A 38 3.28 -7.33 -2.12
N CYS A 39 2.73 -8.54 -2.28
CA CYS A 39 2.37 -9.41 -1.17
C CYS A 39 3.57 -9.97 -0.40
N ASN A 40 4.75 -10.08 -1.02
CA ASN A 40 5.97 -10.53 -0.35
C ASN A 40 6.42 -9.57 0.77
N ALA A 41 6.00 -8.30 0.69
CA ALA A 41 6.23 -7.31 1.73
C ALA A 41 5.25 -7.43 2.92
N THR A 42 4.28 -8.33 2.86
CA THR A 42 3.18 -8.37 3.84
C THR A 42 3.38 -9.47 4.89
N ARG A 43 2.76 -9.30 6.05
CA ARG A 43 2.78 -10.31 7.13
C ARG A 43 2.05 -11.60 6.75
N TYR A 44 1.03 -11.52 5.89
CA TYR A 44 0.23 -12.67 5.45
C TYR A 44 0.23 -12.78 3.92
N PRO A 45 1.36 -13.19 3.31
CA PRO A 45 1.54 -13.17 1.85
C PRO A 45 0.53 -14.03 1.09
N ASP A 46 0.21 -15.23 1.58
CA ASP A 46 -0.76 -16.11 0.91
C ASP A 46 -2.19 -15.56 0.94
N LEU A 47 -2.59 -15.00 2.09
CA LEU A 47 -3.87 -14.31 2.23
C LEU A 47 -3.94 -13.07 1.34
N CYS A 48 -2.83 -12.35 1.22
CA CYS A 48 -2.70 -11.21 0.32
C CYS A 48 -2.92 -11.62 -1.15
N VAL A 49 -2.17 -12.62 -1.61
CA VAL A 49 -2.23 -13.09 -3.01
C VAL A 49 -3.62 -13.60 -3.34
N SER A 50 -4.19 -14.45 -2.48
CA SER A 50 -5.54 -15.00 -2.68
C SER A 50 -6.64 -13.92 -2.66
N SER A 51 -6.50 -12.88 -1.84
CA SER A 51 -7.45 -11.76 -1.80
C SER A 51 -7.39 -10.88 -3.04
N LEU A 52 -6.19 -10.60 -3.54
CA LEU A 52 -5.94 -9.70 -4.68
C LEU A 52 -6.09 -10.38 -6.04
N SER A 53 -5.95 -11.71 -6.12
CA SER A 53 -6.04 -12.45 -7.39
C SER A 53 -7.47 -12.73 -7.85
N LYS A 54 -8.50 -12.26 -7.11
CA LYS A 54 -9.90 -12.40 -7.52
C LYS A 54 -10.15 -11.69 -8.86
N PRO A 55 -10.92 -12.27 -9.80
CA PRO A 55 -11.23 -11.63 -11.07
C PRO A 55 -11.78 -10.20 -10.89
N GLY A 56 -11.26 -9.25 -11.66
CA GLY A 56 -11.67 -7.83 -11.61
C GLY A 56 -11.16 -7.03 -10.41
N ARG A 57 -10.41 -7.65 -9.47
CA ARG A 57 -9.91 -6.97 -8.26
C ARG A 57 -8.76 -6.01 -8.52
N VAL A 58 -7.83 -6.42 -9.39
CA VAL A 58 -6.63 -5.68 -9.76
C VAL A 58 -6.61 -5.58 -11.29
N PRO A 59 -6.28 -4.42 -11.88
CA PRO A 59 -6.20 -4.29 -13.34
C PRO A 59 -5.11 -5.20 -13.94
N PRO A 60 -5.04 -5.39 -15.27
CA PRO A 60 -4.09 -6.34 -15.89
C PRO A 60 -2.59 -5.97 -15.80
N SER A 61 -2.27 -4.69 -15.64
CA SER A 61 -0.90 -4.16 -15.51
C SER A 61 -0.87 -3.06 -14.45
N PRO A 62 -1.13 -3.41 -13.18
CA PRO A 62 -1.28 -2.44 -12.11
C PRO A 62 0.03 -1.70 -11.82
N ASN A 63 -0.05 -0.42 -11.52
CA ASN A 63 1.01 0.24 -10.77
C ASN A 63 0.90 -0.09 -9.27
N PRO A 64 1.94 0.16 -8.46
CA PRO A 64 1.94 -0.15 -7.03
C PRO A 64 0.79 0.50 -6.26
N SER A 65 0.45 1.75 -6.58
CA SER A 65 -0.67 2.47 -5.95
C SER A 65 -2.00 1.76 -6.21
N GLN A 66 -2.24 1.28 -7.43
CA GLN A 66 -3.44 0.51 -7.78
C GLN A 66 -3.56 -0.79 -6.97
N ILE A 67 -2.44 -1.47 -6.71
CA ILE A 67 -2.45 -2.68 -5.84
C ILE A 67 -2.83 -2.31 -4.40
N ILE A 68 -2.29 -1.20 -3.89
CA ILE A 68 -2.62 -0.71 -2.54
C ILE A 68 -4.10 -0.33 -2.46
N HIS A 69 -4.63 0.44 -3.41
CA HIS A 69 -6.06 0.76 -3.48
C HIS A 69 -6.94 -0.50 -3.52
N SER A 70 -6.56 -1.52 -4.30
CA SER A 70 -7.26 -2.82 -4.30
C SER A 70 -7.21 -3.51 -2.93
N ALA A 71 -6.09 -3.43 -2.18
CA ALA A 71 -5.97 -3.98 -0.84
C ALA A 71 -6.81 -3.22 0.21
N ILE A 72 -6.90 -1.88 0.09
CA ILE A 72 -7.81 -1.06 0.90
C ILE A 72 -9.27 -1.46 0.62
N SER A 73 -9.64 -1.62 -0.65
CA SER A 73 -10.98 -2.04 -1.07
C SER A 73 -11.35 -3.41 -0.49
N VAL A 74 -10.44 -4.39 -0.48
CA VAL A 74 -10.64 -5.68 0.21
C VAL A 74 -10.98 -5.46 1.69
N SER A 75 -10.25 -4.56 2.37
CA SER A 75 -10.51 -4.25 3.79
C SER A 75 -11.89 -3.63 4.00
N LEU A 76 -12.31 -2.68 3.15
CA LEU A 76 -13.64 -2.07 3.19
C LEU A 76 -14.78 -3.08 2.98
N GLU A 77 -14.64 -4.01 2.04
CA GLU A 77 -15.63 -5.07 1.83
C GLU A 77 -15.77 -5.99 3.05
N ASN A 78 -14.64 -6.36 3.65
CA ASN A 78 -14.63 -7.19 4.85
C ASN A 78 -15.20 -6.42 6.06
N LEU A 79 -14.96 -5.11 6.16
CA LEU A 79 -15.56 -4.25 7.20
C LEU A 79 -17.08 -4.25 7.14
N LYS A 80 -17.67 -4.06 5.96
CA LYS A 80 -19.13 -4.11 5.78
C LYS A 80 -19.71 -5.47 6.19
N THR A 81 -19.01 -6.54 5.83
CA THR A 81 -19.38 -7.91 6.23
C THR A 81 -19.27 -8.11 7.75
N ALA A 82 -18.21 -7.60 8.38
CA ALA A 82 -18.04 -7.64 9.83
C ALA A 82 -19.16 -6.88 10.55
N GLN A 83 -19.49 -5.66 10.10
CA GLN A 83 -20.60 -4.88 10.65
C GLN A 83 -21.92 -5.65 10.58
N THR A 84 -22.18 -6.33 9.47
CA THR A 84 -23.39 -7.15 9.29
C THR A 84 -23.43 -8.31 10.28
N LYS A 85 -22.32 -9.05 10.42
CA LYS A 85 -22.21 -10.16 11.38
C LYS A 85 -22.38 -9.71 12.83
N VAL A 86 -21.76 -8.59 13.22
CA VAL A 86 -21.90 -8.03 14.57
C VAL A 86 -23.33 -7.53 14.81
N LYS A 87 -24.00 -7.00 13.79
CA LYS A 87 -25.42 -6.65 13.89
C LYS A 87 -26.30 -7.87 14.14
N SER A 88 -26.05 -9.00 13.48
CA SER A 88 -26.73 -10.27 13.78
C SER A 88 -26.51 -10.72 15.22
N ILE A 89 -25.30 -10.56 15.78
CA ILE A 89 -25.03 -10.82 17.20
C ILE A 89 -25.89 -9.90 18.08
N LEU A 90 -25.95 -8.59 17.77
CA LEU A 90 -26.73 -7.62 18.52
C LEU A 90 -28.22 -7.99 18.52
N ASP A 91 -28.79 -8.30 17.36
CA ASP A 91 -30.20 -8.67 17.21
C ASP A 91 -30.52 -9.96 17.99
N ALA A 92 -29.58 -10.91 18.05
CA ALA A 92 -29.70 -12.15 18.82
C ALA A 92 -29.35 -12.00 20.32
N SER A 93 -29.08 -10.78 20.82
CA SER A 93 -28.67 -10.54 22.22
C SER A 93 -29.82 -10.22 23.17
N VAL A 94 -31.07 -10.45 22.79
CA VAL A 94 -32.25 -10.19 23.63
C VAL A 94 -32.09 -10.88 25.00
N GLY A 95 -32.22 -10.10 26.08
CA GLY A 95 -32.06 -10.58 27.45
C GLY A 95 -30.61 -10.76 27.92
N ASN A 96 -29.60 -10.54 27.07
CA ASN A 96 -28.19 -10.59 27.44
C ASN A 96 -27.55 -9.20 27.34
N LEU A 97 -27.49 -8.50 28.47
CA LEU A 97 -26.95 -7.13 28.55
C LEU A 97 -25.47 -7.06 28.15
N ASN A 98 -24.65 -8.02 28.60
CA ASN A 98 -23.21 -8.03 28.30
C ASN A 98 -22.95 -8.19 26.80
N ARG A 99 -23.65 -9.12 26.14
CA ARG A 99 -23.52 -9.33 24.69
C ARG A 99 -24.05 -8.15 23.89
N THR A 100 -25.16 -7.55 24.33
CA THR A 100 -25.74 -6.34 23.73
C THR A 100 -24.73 -5.18 23.76
N ASN A 101 -24.11 -4.92 24.91
CA ASN A 101 -23.14 -3.84 25.06
C ASN A 101 -21.87 -4.10 24.25
N ALA A 102 -21.33 -5.32 24.33
CA ALA A 102 -20.16 -5.72 23.54
C ALA A 102 -20.41 -5.55 22.03
N ALA A 103 -21.57 -5.99 21.52
CA ALA A 103 -21.91 -5.86 20.11
C ALA A 103 -22.09 -4.39 19.68
N LYS A 104 -22.68 -3.54 20.52
CA LYS A 104 -22.79 -2.08 20.26
C LYS A 104 -21.41 -1.41 20.19
N THR A 105 -20.54 -1.67 21.17
CA THR A 105 -19.15 -1.16 21.17
C THR A 105 -18.40 -1.65 19.93
N CYS A 106 -18.53 -2.93 19.61
CA CYS A 106 -17.93 -3.55 18.42
C CYS A 106 -18.40 -2.85 17.12
N LEU A 107 -19.69 -2.59 16.95
CA LEU A 107 -20.23 -1.85 15.79
C LEU A 107 -19.68 -0.42 15.68
N GLN A 108 -19.60 0.29 16.81
CA GLN A 108 -19.05 1.64 16.86
C GLN A 108 -17.58 1.67 16.41
N LEU A 109 -16.76 0.75 16.93
CA LEU A 109 -15.37 0.61 16.55
C LEU A 109 -15.22 0.26 15.06
N LEU A 110 -16.04 -0.65 14.52
CA LEU A 110 -16.02 -0.96 13.09
C LEU A 110 -16.46 0.22 12.22
N SER A 111 -17.36 1.08 12.68
CA SER A 111 -17.71 2.33 11.99
C SER A 111 -16.52 3.30 11.96
N TYR A 112 -15.78 3.42 13.06
CA TYR A 112 -14.55 4.22 13.08
C TYR A 112 -13.46 3.63 12.18
N SER A 113 -13.32 2.30 12.13
CA SER A 113 -12.41 1.63 11.23
C SER A 113 -12.77 1.88 9.76
N GLU A 114 -14.06 1.78 9.39
CA GLU A 114 -14.52 2.09 8.04
C GLU A 114 -14.25 3.54 7.65
N HIS A 115 -14.56 4.49 8.54
CA HIS A 115 -14.25 5.89 8.29
C HIS A 115 -12.76 6.12 8.04
N ARG A 116 -11.88 5.56 8.89
CA ARG A 116 -10.42 5.67 8.73
C ARG A 116 -9.88 4.95 7.50
N THR A 117 -10.48 3.83 7.13
CA THR A 117 -10.11 3.10 5.91
C THR A 117 -10.49 3.91 4.66
N ASN A 118 -11.65 4.56 4.64
CA ASN A 118 -12.03 5.50 3.58
C ASN A 118 -11.12 6.74 3.56
N SER A 119 -10.77 7.31 4.72
CA SER A 119 -9.80 8.41 4.79
C SER A 119 -8.45 7.99 4.21
N THR A 120 -8.00 6.77 4.49
CA THR A 120 -6.74 6.22 3.96
C THR A 120 -6.72 6.26 2.44
N ASP A 121 -7.79 5.76 1.81
CA ASP A 121 -7.93 5.73 0.35
C ASP A 121 -7.85 7.15 -0.26
N GLN A 122 -8.53 8.10 0.37
CA GLN A 122 -8.52 9.51 -0.04
C GLN A 122 -7.15 10.16 0.15
N ALA A 123 -6.44 9.86 1.25
CA ALA A 123 -5.09 10.37 1.47
C ALA A 123 -4.11 9.81 0.44
N LEU A 124 -4.18 8.51 0.15
CA LEU A 124 -3.32 7.87 -0.84
C LEU A 124 -3.51 8.49 -2.24
N THR A 125 -4.77 8.73 -2.63
CA THR A 125 -5.11 9.42 -3.89
C THR A 125 -4.48 10.81 -3.98
N ARG A 126 -4.34 11.50 -2.84
CA ARG A 126 -3.77 12.85 -2.73
C ARG A 126 -2.26 12.85 -2.45
N GLY A 127 -1.59 11.69 -2.47
CA GLY A 127 -0.17 11.56 -2.13
C GLY A 127 0.17 11.79 -0.66
N LYS A 128 -0.82 11.87 0.23
CA LYS A 128 -0.64 12.09 1.68
C LYS A 128 -0.30 10.77 2.38
N ASN A 129 0.84 10.18 2.04
CA ASN A 129 1.22 8.84 2.46
C ASN A 129 1.37 8.69 3.99
N LYS A 130 1.81 9.74 4.68
CA LYS A 130 1.84 9.77 6.15
C LYS A 130 0.45 9.61 6.75
N ASP A 131 -0.50 10.43 6.31
CA ASP A 131 -1.88 10.41 6.77
C ASP A 131 -2.52 9.06 6.45
N ALA A 132 -2.31 8.55 5.24
CA ALA A 132 -2.78 7.23 4.84
C ALA A 132 -2.30 6.13 5.79
N ARG A 133 -0.99 6.10 6.11
CA ARG A 133 -0.44 5.11 7.06
C ARG A 133 -1.00 5.28 8.47
N ALA A 134 -1.10 6.51 8.95
CA ALA A 134 -1.63 6.80 10.29
C ALA A 134 -3.09 6.36 10.40
N TRP A 135 -3.92 6.68 9.40
CA TRP A 135 -5.33 6.31 9.38
C TRP A 135 -5.53 4.80 9.19
N MET A 136 -4.75 4.15 8.34
CA MET A 136 -4.82 2.69 8.18
C MET A 136 -4.39 1.96 9.45
N SER A 137 -3.38 2.48 10.16
CA SER A 137 -2.97 1.95 11.47
C SER A 137 -4.10 2.09 12.50
N ALA A 138 -4.76 3.25 12.54
CA ALA A 138 -5.92 3.45 13.41
C ALA A 138 -7.09 2.51 13.04
N ALA A 139 -7.34 2.30 11.74
CA ALA A 139 -8.37 1.37 11.27
C ALA A 139 -8.10 -0.07 11.74
N LEU A 140 -6.84 -0.52 11.70
CA LEU A 140 -6.42 -1.83 12.19
C LEU A 140 -6.64 -1.97 13.70
N VAL A 141 -6.30 -0.95 14.49
CA VAL A 141 -6.52 -0.94 15.95
C VAL A 141 -8.00 -1.05 16.26
N TYR A 142 -8.87 -0.29 15.59
CA TYR A 142 -10.31 -0.39 15.82
C TYR A 142 -10.89 -1.77 15.48
N GLN A 143 -10.37 -2.46 14.46
CA GLN A 143 -10.75 -3.84 14.16
C GLN A 143 -10.33 -4.81 15.27
N TYR A 144 -9.12 -4.64 15.82
CA TYR A 144 -8.64 -5.43 16.94
C TYR A 144 -9.45 -5.17 18.22
N ASP A 145 -9.77 -3.91 18.53
CA ASP A 145 -10.60 -3.56 19.69
C ASP A 145 -12.02 -4.12 19.55
N SER A 146 -12.57 -4.10 18.34
CA SER A 146 -13.85 -4.72 17.99
C SER A 146 -13.84 -6.23 18.25
N TRP A 147 -12.78 -6.93 17.84
CA TRP A 147 -12.58 -8.35 18.15
C TRP A 147 -12.44 -8.59 19.66
N SER A 148 -11.68 -7.74 20.35
CA SER A 148 -11.44 -7.81 21.79
C SER A 148 -12.73 -7.62 22.60
N ALA A 149 -13.61 -6.71 22.17
CA ALA A 149 -14.90 -6.48 22.82
C ALA A 149 -15.79 -7.74 22.82
N LEU A 150 -15.73 -8.55 21.75
CA LEU A 150 -16.51 -9.79 21.64
C LEU A 150 -15.90 -10.97 22.42
N LYS A 151 -14.60 -10.92 22.72
CA LYS A 151 -13.86 -12.02 23.38
C LYS A 151 -14.50 -12.49 24.69
N TYR A 152 -15.01 -11.56 25.49
CA TYR A 152 -15.58 -11.86 26.81
C TYR A 152 -17.06 -12.28 26.76
N VAL A 153 -17.68 -12.32 25.57
CA VAL A 153 -19.06 -12.75 25.35
C VAL A 153 -19.16 -13.91 24.35
N ASN A 154 -18.08 -14.66 24.16
CA ASN A 154 -17.93 -15.77 23.22
C ASN A 154 -18.65 -17.07 23.64
N GLY A 155 -19.88 -16.95 24.14
CA GLY A 155 -20.70 -18.08 24.57
C GLY A 155 -21.54 -18.72 23.46
N THR A 156 -21.48 -18.21 22.22
CA THR A 156 -22.27 -18.72 21.10
C THR A 156 -21.40 -18.96 19.87
N LYS A 157 -21.83 -19.90 19.04
CA LYS A 157 -21.19 -20.18 17.75
C LYS A 157 -21.12 -18.94 16.85
N GLU A 158 -22.19 -18.14 16.83
CA GLU A 158 -22.27 -16.87 16.08
C GLU A 158 -21.14 -15.89 16.46
N VAL A 159 -20.85 -15.75 17.76
CA VAL A 159 -19.79 -14.87 18.26
C VAL A 159 -18.42 -15.43 17.88
N ALA A 160 -18.21 -16.74 18.05
CA ALA A 160 -16.95 -17.39 17.71
C ALA A 160 -16.61 -17.26 16.21
N GLU A 161 -17.60 -17.48 15.34
CA GLU A 161 -17.45 -17.34 13.89
C GLU A 161 -17.19 -15.88 13.49
N THR A 162 -17.86 -14.93 14.14
CA THR A 162 -17.64 -13.50 13.89
C THR A 162 -16.26 -13.05 14.34
N MET A 163 -15.78 -13.53 15.48
CA MET A 163 -14.41 -13.28 15.93
C MET A 163 -13.37 -13.88 14.97
N SER A 164 -13.61 -15.09 14.45
CA SER A 164 -12.74 -15.68 13.42
C SER A 164 -12.72 -14.83 12.14
N PHE A 165 -13.89 -14.34 11.71
CA PHE A 165 -13.98 -13.43 10.58
C PHE A 165 -13.22 -12.12 10.81
N LEU A 166 -13.36 -11.51 12.00
CA LEU A 166 -12.63 -10.29 12.38
C LEU A 166 -11.11 -10.50 12.37
N ASN A 167 -10.60 -11.66 12.77
CA ASN A 167 -9.17 -11.99 12.61
C ASN A 167 -8.74 -11.97 11.13
N GLY A 168 -9.57 -12.51 10.24
CA GLY A 168 -9.34 -12.43 8.79
C GLY A 168 -9.30 -10.98 8.28
N LEU A 169 -10.25 -10.15 8.73
CA LEU A 169 -10.29 -8.72 8.43
C LEU A 169 -9.01 -8.00 8.90
N ILE A 170 -8.60 -8.21 10.15
CA ILE A 170 -7.36 -7.65 10.72
C ILE A 170 -6.15 -8.03 9.86
N ASN A 171 -6.09 -9.29 9.41
CA ASN A 171 -4.97 -9.77 8.59
C ASN A 171 -4.94 -9.10 7.20
N VAL A 172 -6.07 -8.94 6.51
CA VAL A 172 -6.09 -8.24 5.20
C VAL A 172 -5.82 -6.74 5.35
N THR A 173 -6.30 -6.10 6.41
CA THR A 173 -5.98 -4.69 6.71
C THR A 173 -4.52 -4.50 7.07
N SER A 174 -3.92 -5.43 7.82
CA SER A 174 -2.48 -5.45 8.10
C SER A 174 -1.64 -5.59 6.83
N ASN A 175 -2.09 -6.39 5.85
CA ASN A 175 -1.40 -6.52 4.56
C ASN A 175 -1.45 -5.20 3.78
N ALA A 176 -2.60 -4.54 3.72
CA ALA A 176 -2.73 -3.23 3.08
C ALA A 176 -1.80 -2.18 3.73
N LEU A 177 -1.72 -2.13 5.06
CA LEU A 177 -0.79 -1.27 5.78
C LEU A 177 0.68 -1.59 5.48
N SER A 178 1.02 -2.87 5.36
CA SER A 178 2.39 -3.31 5.03
C SER A 178 2.81 -2.81 3.63
N MET A 179 1.92 -2.89 2.65
CA MET A 179 2.20 -2.38 1.30
C MET A 179 2.43 -0.86 1.27
N MET A 180 1.72 -0.10 2.11
CA MET A 180 1.91 1.36 2.23
C MET A 180 3.22 1.75 2.91
N THR A 181 3.79 0.86 3.72
CA THR A 181 5.02 1.13 4.49
C THR A 181 6.28 0.68 3.75
N LEU A 182 6.19 -0.34 2.90
CA LEU A 182 7.35 -1.04 2.31
C LEU A 182 7.62 -0.73 0.85
N TYR A 183 7.13 0.39 0.32
CA TYR A 183 7.56 0.79 -1.02
C TYR A 183 8.99 1.34 -1.00
N TYR A 184 9.95 0.46 -1.30
CA TYR A 184 11.30 0.82 -1.69
C TYR A 184 11.32 0.96 -3.19
N GLY A 185 11.72 2.12 -3.67
CA GLY A 185 11.98 2.29 -5.08
C GLY A 185 13.13 3.25 -5.30
N GLU A 186 13.97 2.87 -6.24
CA GLU A 186 15.14 3.62 -6.65
C GLU A 186 14.74 4.54 -7.80
N SER A 187 15.18 5.80 -7.78
CA SER A 187 15.01 6.71 -8.91
C SER A 187 16.23 7.61 -9.05
N LYS A 188 16.67 7.82 -10.29
CA LYS A 188 17.79 8.71 -10.66
C LYS A 188 19.07 8.47 -9.83
N ASN A 189 19.36 7.21 -9.48
CA ASN A 189 20.58 6.84 -8.76
C ASN A 189 21.83 7.23 -9.57
N THR A 190 22.78 7.93 -8.96
CA THR A 190 24.06 8.31 -9.57
C THR A 190 25.24 7.94 -8.67
N GLY A 191 26.43 7.80 -9.24
CA GLY A 191 27.68 7.50 -8.52
C GLY A 191 28.12 6.03 -8.53
N PRO A 192 29.30 5.70 -7.97
CA PRO A 192 29.91 4.36 -8.10
C PRO A 192 29.09 3.18 -7.53
N GLY A 193 28.10 3.45 -6.68
CA GLY A 193 27.18 2.44 -6.12
C GLY A 193 25.81 2.37 -6.80
N SER A 194 25.58 3.14 -7.87
CA SER A 194 24.30 3.17 -8.59
C SER A 194 24.13 2.02 -9.58
N ASP A 195 25.18 1.24 -9.83
CA ASP A 195 25.09 0.06 -10.68
C ASP A 195 24.11 -0.96 -10.08
N ARG A 196 23.10 -1.28 -10.89
CA ARG A 196 21.99 -2.16 -10.54
C ARG A 196 22.30 -3.62 -10.82
N SER A 197 23.39 -3.93 -11.52
CA SER A 197 23.74 -5.29 -11.96
C SER A 197 23.85 -6.31 -10.82
N LYS A 198 24.17 -5.85 -9.60
CA LYS A 198 24.31 -6.66 -8.39
C LYS A 198 23.12 -6.54 -7.42
N ARG A 199 22.03 -5.86 -7.81
CA ARG A 199 20.85 -5.70 -6.95
C ARG A 199 20.03 -6.99 -6.90
N VAL A 200 19.37 -7.19 -5.77
CA VAL A 200 18.37 -8.24 -5.61
C VAL A 200 17.23 -8.06 -6.62
N SER A 201 16.76 -9.17 -7.19
CA SER A 201 15.83 -9.17 -8.33
C SER A 201 14.45 -8.58 -8.02
N TRP A 202 14.08 -8.47 -6.75
CA TRP A 202 12.82 -7.86 -6.32
C TRP A 202 12.87 -6.33 -6.24
N SER A 203 14.05 -5.71 -6.39
CA SER A 203 14.17 -4.24 -6.43
C SER A 203 13.60 -3.68 -7.74
N SER A 204 12.78 -2.63 -7.64
CA SER A 204 12.16 -1.96 -8.78
C SER A 204 12.60 -0.50 -8.86
N VAL A 205 12.86 -0.02 -10.07
CA VAL A 205 13.04 1.42 -10.32
C VAL A 205 11.68 2.05 -10.42
N ILE A 206 11.51 3.18 -9.73
CA ILE A 206 10.27 3.96 -9.78
C ILE A 206 10.26 4.69 -11.12
N PRO A 207 9.22 4.49 -11.96
CA PRO A 207 9.01 5.32 -13.15
C PRO A 207 8.97 6.79 -12.77
N ASP A 208 9.52 7.68 -13.60
CA ASP A 208 9.65 9.10 -13.30
C ASP A 208 8.31 9.73 -12.90
N GLU A 209 7.20 9.31 -13.51
CA GLU A 209 5.84 9.77 -13.16
C GLU A 209 5.36 9.40 -11.75
N HIS A 210 6.05 8.48 -11.07
CA HIS A 210 5.67 7.96 -9.76
C HIS A 210 6.67 8.36 -8.66
N VAL A 211 7.79 9.00 -9.00
CA VAL A 211 8.86 9.35 -8.05
C VAL A 211 8.39 10.32 -6.98
N ASP A 212 7.55 11.28 -7.35
CA ASP A 212 7.09 12.33 -6.44
C ASP A 212 6.31 11.78 -5.25
N MET A 213 5.63 10.64 -5.40
CA MET A 213 4.95 9.94 -4.32
C MET A 213 5.91 9.56 -3.17
N TYR A 214 7.19 9.35 -3.50
CA TYR A 214 8.23 8.90 -2.57
C TYR A 214 9.22 10.01 -2.22
N SER A 215 8.92 11.26 -2.60
CA SER A 215 9.73 12.43 -2.23
C SER A 215 9.76 12.64 -0.71
N VAL A 216 10.84 13.25 -0.24
CA VAL A 216 11.04 13.62 1.17
C VAL A 216 9.89 14.48 1.70
N ALA A 217 9.32 15.37 0.88
CA ALA A 217 8.15 16.17 1.23
C ALA A 217 6.94 15.29 1.59
N ASN A 218 6.58 14.36 0.71
CA ASN A 218 5.44 13.46 0.92
C ASN A 218 5.68 12.39 1.99
N PHE A 219 6.95 12.05 2.27
CA PHE A 219 7.30 10.99 3.22
C PHE A 219 7.61 11.49 4.64
N ILE A 220 8.32 12.62 4.81
CA ILE A 220 8.72 13.20 6.11
C ILE A 220 8.30 14.67 6.35
N GLN A 221 7.42 15.30 5.57
CA GLN A 221 7.12 16.76 5.71
C GLN A 221 8.41 17.58 5.60
N GLY A 222 9.30 17.22 4.67
CA GLY A 222 10.60 17.91 4.54
C GLY A 222 10.50 19.42 4.32
N ASP A 223 9.34 19.90 3.87
CA ASP A 223 8.97 21.31 3.76
C ASP A 223 8.74 22.00 5.12
N GLU A 224 8.25 21.29 6.13
CA GLU A 224 8.11 21.79 7.52
C GLU A 224 9.45 21.80 8.27
N TRP A 225 10.43 21.02 7.80
CA TRP A 225 11.76 20.90 8.39
C TRP A 225 12.78 21.89 7.82
N LYS A 226 12.32 22.93 7.11
CA LYS A 226 13.18 24.08 6.82
C LYS A 226 13.59 24.69 8.15
N MET A 227 14.83 24.41 8.58
CA MET A 227 15.46 25.19 9.63
C MET A 227 15.35 26.65 9.20
N SER A 228 14.66 27.44 10.00
CA SER A 228 14.63 28.90 9.92
C SER A 228 16.08 29.39 9.83
N GLY A 229 16.50 29.72 8.61
CA GLY A 229 17.74 30.42 8.31
C GLY A 229 17.41 31.84 7.94
#